data_AF-A0A534U1H8-F1
#
_entry.id   AF-A0A534U1H8-F1
#
_cell.length_a   1.000
_cell.length_b   1.000
_cell.length_c   1.000
_cell.angle_alpha   90.00
_cell.angle_beta   90.00
_cell.angle_gamma   90.00
#
_symmetry.space_group_name_H-M   'P 1'
#
loop_
_entity.id
_entity.type
_entity.pdbx_description
1 polymer ?
#
loop_
_entity_poly.entity_id
_entity_poly.type
_entity_poly.pdbx_seq_one_letter_code
_entity_poly.pdbx_strand_id
1 'polypeptide(L)'
;MTSKKRTIVVMALIMDLMAGCSTGSVTKGEGDALFKKAQASRQEWNKVDPQFEAFAKKGYGYAFFPEITKGGLLFGGASGRGVVYEKGQHIGYADLTQMSVGFQAGLQDYSQLIVFENQPAMDRFKRNEIDFGANASAVYADKGAAMGAQFVDGVAVFVRPIRGVMAEASLGGQQITYLPK
;
A
#
# COMPACT_ATOMS: atom_id res chain seq x y z
N MET A 1 -31.28 11.89 54.36
CA MET A 1 -30.89 11.13 53.17
C MET A 1 -31.92 11.37 52.09
N THR A 2 -31.58 12.11 51.02
CA THR A 2 -32.10 12.00 49.64
C THR A 2 -31.76 13.29 48.87
N SER A 3 -30.58 13.33 48.24
CA SER A 3 -30.31 14.29 47.17
C SER A 3 -30.64 13.61 45.85
N LYS A 4 -31.71 14.06 45.20
CA LYS A 4 -32.18 13.60 43.88
C LYS A 4 -31.86 14.69 42.86
N LYS A 5 -31.21 14.23 41.77
CA LYS A 5 -31.24 14.79 40.41
C LYS A 5 -30.48 16.11 40.20
N ARG A 6 -29.23 15.99 39.75
CA ARG A 6 -28.57 17.02 38.96
C ARG A 6 -28.86 16.75 37.48
N THR A 7 -29.84 17.49 36.97
CA THR A 7 -30.23 17.53 35.56
C THR A 7 -29.14 18.21 34.74
N ILE A 8 -28.84 17.55 33.62
CA ILE A 8 -28.02 17.93 32.47
C ILE A 8 -28.41 19.31 31.91
N VAL A 9 -27.43 20.23 31.78
CA VAL A 9 -27.23 21.25 30.72
C VAL A 9 -25.78 21.73 30.97
N VAL A 10 -24.79 21.70 30.09
CA VAL A 10 -24.62 22.45 28.84
C VAL A 10 -23.58 21.70 28.01
N MET A 11 -24.06 21.17 26.89
CA MET A 11 -23.29 20.61 25.77
C MET A 11 -22.96 21.80 24.85
N ALA A 12 -21.74 22.35 24.94
CA ALA A 12 -21.22 23.32 23.98
C ALA A 12 -19.70 23.43 24.09
N LEU A 13 -19.04 23.60 22.93
CA LEU A 13 -17.59 23.65 22.67
C LEU A 13 -16.91 22.28 22.80
N ILE A 14 -16.45 21.62 21.72
CA ILE A 14 -15.48 22.12 20.73
C ILE A 14 -15.81 21.50 19.35
N MET A 15 -16.49 22.25 18.49
CA MET A 15 -16.46 22.09 17.03
C MET A 15 -15.57 23.21 16.51
N ASP A 16 -14.29 22.96 16.33
CA ASP A 16 -13.43 23.72 15.40
C ASP A 16 -11.98 23.20 15.47
N LEU A 17 -11.74 22.10 14.76
CA LEU A 17 -10.47 21.90 14.05
C LEU A 17 -10.66 20.82 12.97
N MET A 18 -11.60 21.07 12.06
CA MET A 18 -11.54 20.46 10.72
C MET A 18 -10.45 21.19 9.94
N ALA A 19 -9.19 21.02 10.35
CA ALA A 19 -8.07 21.29 9.47
C ALA A 19 -8.23 20.31 8.31
N GLY A 20 -8.69 20.81 7.17
CA GLY A 20 -8.91 20.01 5.98
C GLY A 20 -7.65 19.22 5.65
N CYS A 21 -7.68 17.91 5.90
CA CYS A 21 -6.82 17.00 5.17
C CYS A 21 -7.25 17.12 3.71
N SER A 22 -6.54 17.90 2.91
CA SER A 22 -6.58 17.75 1.46
C SER A 22 -5.92 16.42 1.11
N THR A 23 -6.65 15.34 1.37
CA THR A 23 -6.33 13.99 0.93
C THR A 23 -6.51 13.98 -0.58
N GLY A 24 -5.44 14.22 -1.34
CA GLY A 24 -5.57 14.14 -2.80
C GLY A 24 -4.37 14.53 -3.65
N SER A 25 -3.30 15.08 -3.09
CA SER A 25 -2.16 15.48 -3.93
C SER A 25 -0.82 15.33 -3.21
N VAL A 26 0.09 14.59 -3.84
CA VAL A 26 1.49 14.50 -3.42
C VAL A 26 2.20 15.77 -3.87
N THR A 27 2.82 16.51 -2.95
CA THR A 27 3.59 17.70 -3.34
C THR A 27 4.78 17.29 -4.20
N LYS A 28 5.29 18.21 -5.04
CA LYS A 28 6.46 17.93 -5.90
C LYS A 28 7.66 17.42 -5.10
N GLY A 29 7.96 18.03 -3.95
CA GLY A 29 9.08 17.63 -3.10
C GLY A 29 8.94 16.23 -2.51
N GLU A 30 7.75 15.89 -2.00
CA GLU A 30 7.44 14.55 -1.51
C GLU A 30 7.51 13.50 -2.62
N GLY A 31 6.96 13.84 -3.79
CA GLY A 31 6.95 12.99 -4.96
C GLY A 31 8.36 12.68 -5.48
N ASP A 32 9.22 13.68 -5.58
CA ASP A 32 10.61 13.51 -6.00
C ASP A 32 11.42 12.65 -5.01
N ALA A 33 11.20 12.85 -3.70
CA ALA A 33 11.82 12.03 -2.65
C ALA A 33 11.34 10.57 -2.73
N LEU A 34 10.03 10.36 -2.88
CA LEU A 34 9.46 9.02 -3.03
C LEU A 34 9.96 8.33 -4.31
N PHE A 35 10.03 9.05 -5.43
CA PHE A 35 10.54 8.52 -6.69
C PHE A 35 12.00 8.05 -6.57
N LYS A 36 12.85 8.84 -5.89
CA LYS A 36 14.24 8.43 -5.58
C LYS A 36 14.28 7.19 -4.69
N LYS A 37 13.46 7.14 -3.64
CA LYS A 37 13.35 5.98 -2.73
C LYS A 37 12.88 4.72 -3.49
N ALA A 38 11.92 4.87 -4.39
CA ALA A 38 11.43 3.81 -5.26
C ALA A 38 12.54 3.27 -6.18
N GLN A 39 13.29 4.15 -6.84
CA GLN A 39 14.43 3.73 -7.66
C GLN A 39 15.49 2.98 -6.85
N ALA A 40 15.86 3.48 -5.68
CA ALA A 40 16.84 2.82 -4.81
C ALA A 40 16.34 1.43 -4.37
N SER A 41 15.09 1.32 -3.93
CA SER A 41 14.53 0.03 -3.50
C SER A 41 14.40 -0.95 -4.67
N ARG A 42 14.09 -0.50 -5.90
CA ARG A 42 14.10 -1.35 -7.11
C ARG A 42 15.49 -1.93 -7.40
N GLN A 43 16.57 -1.17 -7.17
CA GLN A 43 17.93 -1.72 -7.28
C GLN A 43 18.16 -2.85 -6.27
N GLU A 44 17.61 -2.74 -5.05
CA GLU A 44 17.67 -3.83 -4.08
C GLU A 44 16.84 -5.05 -4.51
N TRP A 45 15.66 -4.87 -5.11
CA TRP A 45 14.88 -5.97 -5.69
C TRP A 45 15.65 -6.70 -6.81
N ASN A 46 16.36 -5.96 -7.67
CA ASN A 46 17.16 -6.53 -8.74
C ASN A 46 18.35 -7.37 -8.26
N LYS A 47 18.89 -7.05 -7.07
CA LYS A 47 19.91 -7.89 -6.44
C LYS A 47 19.34 -9.22 -5.96
N VAL A 48 18.05 -9.25 -5.58
CA VAL A 48 17.35 -10.49 -5.18
C VAL A 48 17.00 -11.33 -6.40
N ASP A 49 16.35 -10.72 -7.39
CA ASP A 49 16.06 -11.34 -8.68
C ASP A 49 15.96 -10.28 -9.79
N PRO A 50 16.87 -10.30 -10.79
CA PRO A 50 16.79 -9.41 -11.94
C PRO A 50 15.49 -9.55 -12.76
N GLN A 51 14.77 -10.67 -12.61
CA GLN A 51 13.51 -10.91 -13.31
C GLN A 51 12.37 -10.03 -12.81
N PHE A 52 12.43 -9.41 -11.62
CA PHE A 52 11.35 -8.54 -11.15
C PHE A 52 11.14 -7.33 -12.07
N GLU A 53 12.22 -6.73 -12.57
CA GLU A 53 12.15 -5.64 -13.54
C GLU A 53 11.55 -6.09 -14.88
N ALA A 54 11.99 -7.25 -15.37
CA ALA A 54 11.46 -7.80 -16.61
C ALA A 54 9.96 -8.12 -16.47
N PHE A 55 9.55 -8.68 -15.33
CA PHE A 55 8.16 -9.00 -15.02
C PHE A 55 7.31 -7.73 -14.87
N ALA A 56 7.78 -6.71 -14.15
CA ALA A 56 7.10 -5.42 -14.03
C ALA A 56 6.89 -4.76 -15.41
N LYS A 57 7.91 -4.81 -16.29
CA LYS A 57 7.83 -4.26 -17.65
C LYS A 57 6.96 -5.08 -18.61
N LYS A 58 6.74 -6.37 -18.31
CA LYS A 58 5.85 -7.24 -19.10
C LYS A 58 4.38 -6.88 -18.88
N GLY A 59 4.02 -6.39 -17.68
CA GLY A 59 2.67 -5.90 -17.40
C GLY A 59 2.34 -4.62 -18.16
N TYR A 60 1.05 -4.34 -18.31
CA TYR A 60 0.55 -3.07 -18.86
C TYR A 60 0.94 -1.87 -17.98
N GLY A 61 0.98 -2.07 -16.67
CA GLY A 61 1.40 -1.08 -15.69
C GLY A 61 1.80 -1.74 -14.37
N TYR A 62 2.38 -0.96 -13.45
CA TYR A 62 2.73 -1.45 -12.13
C TYR A 62 2.75 -0.31 -11.10
N ALA A 63 2.46 -0.65 -9.84
CA ALA A 63 2.65 0.22 -8.68
C ALA A 63 3.75 -0.35 -7.79
N PHE A 64 4.72 0.48 -7.42
CA PHE A 64 5.84 0.06 -6.59
C PHE A 64 5.89 0.88 -5.30
N PHE A 65 5.71 0.19 -4.18
CA PHE A 65 5.75 0.74 -2.82
C PHE A 65 7.12 0.41 -2.22
N PRO A 66 8.05 1.37 -2.14
CA PRO A 66 9.39 1.10 -1.62
C PRO A 66 9.41 0.77 -0.14
N GLU A 67 8.40 1.21 0.61
CA GLU A 67 8.28 0.99 2.04
C GLU A 67 6.81 1.15 2.46
N ILE A 68 6.30 0.12 3.11
CA ILE A 68 5.02 0.06 3.79
C ILE A 68 5.34 -0.33 5.23
N THR A 69 4.88 0.49 6.17
CA THR A 69 5.05 0.24 7.59
C THR A 69 3.77 -0.32 8.14
N LYS A 70 3.86 -1.49 8.75
CA LYS A 70 2.78 -2.19 9.42
C LYS A 70 3.07 -2.26 10.90
N GLY A 71 2.07 -1.94 11.72
CA GLY A 71 2.21 -1.95 13.16
C GLY A 71 0.89 -2.18 13.88
N GLY A 72 0.97 -2.80 15.06
CA GLY A 72 -0.19 -3.06 15.89
C GLY A 72 0.14 -3.87 17.14
N LEU A 73 -0.88 -4.07 17.97
CA LEU A 73 -0.87 -5.05 19.05
C LEU A 73 -2.14 -5.90 18.97
N LEU A 74 -3.29 -5.30 19.30
CA LEU A 74 -4.63 -5.89 19.19
C LEU A 74 -5.37 -5.38 17.93
N PHE A 75 -5.24 -4.08 17.69
CA PHE A 75 -5.63 -3.40 16.47
C PHE A 75 -4.36 -2.89 15.80
N GLY A 76 -4.27 -3.10 14.50
CA GLY A 76 -3.12 -2.70 13.71
C GLY A 76 -3.53 -2.06 12.41
N GLY A 77 -2.54 -1.54 11.73
CA GLY A 77 -2.70 -1.06 10.37
C GLY A 77 -1.39 -1.08 9.62
N ALA A 78 -1.49 -0.89 8.31
CA ALA A 78 -0.35 -0.61 7.47
C ALA A 78 -0.60 0.67 6.69
N SER A 79 0.47 1.43 6.48
CA SER A 79 0.44 2.59 5.58
C SER A 79 1.71 2.67 4.77
N GLY A 80 1.58 3.18 3.54
CA GLY A 80 2.72 3.39 2.67
C GLY A 80 2.30 4.18 1.44
N ARG A 81 3.30 4.69 0.72
CA ARG A 81 3.09 5.39 -0.56
C ARG A 81 3.94 4.76 -1.64
N GLY A 82 3.37 4.63 -2.82
CA GLY A 82 4.00 4.02 -3.98
C GLY A 82 4.06 4.96 -5.17
N VAL A 83 4.85 4.56 -6.15
CA VAL A 83 4.96 5.21 -7.46
C VAL A 83 4.27 4.33 -8.49
N VAL A 84 3.46 4.95 -9.35
CA VAL A 84 2.63 4.26 -10.33
C VAL A 84 3.15 4.51 -11.74
N TYR A 85 3.25 3.42 -12.50
CA TYR A 85 3.74 3.42 -13.86
C TYR A 85 2.72 2.78 -14.80
N GLU A 86 2.55 3.36 -15.99
CA GLU A 86 1.78 2.79 -17.09
C GLU A 86 2.68 2.73 -18.32
N LYS A 87 2.82 1.55 -18.93
CA LYS A 87 3.72 1.31 -20.07
C LYS A 87 5.16 1.83 -19.82
N GLY A 88 5.63 1.68 -18.59
CA GLY A 88 6.95 2.13 -18.14
C GLY A 88 7.08 3.64 -17.86
N GLN A 89 6.04 4.44 -18.09
CA GLN A 89 6.04 5.88 -17.78
C GLN A 89 5.49 6.12 -16.38
N HIS A 90 6.13 7.00 -15.62
CA HIS A 90 5.64 7.42 -14.30
C HIS A 90 4.43 8.35 -14.48
N ILE A 91 3.25 7.90 -14.04
CA ILE A 91 1.96 8.60 -14.23
C ILE A 91 1.39 9.21 -12.95
N GLY A 92 1.87 8.80 -11.78
CA GLY A 92 1.34 9.23 -10.50
C GLY A 92 1.88 8.43 -9.33
N TYR A 93 1.19 8.56 -8.21
CA TYR A 93 1.49 7.90 -6.95
C TYR A 93 0.28 7.09 -6.49
N ALA A 94 0.45 6.34 -5.40
CA ALA A 94 -0.67 5.69 -4.75
C ALA A 94 -0.45 5.66 -3.23
N ASP A 95 -1.51 5.92 -2.48
CA ASP A 95 -1.53 5.72 -1.04
C ASP A 95 -2.11 4.35 -0.73
N LEU A 96 -1.47 3.62 0.17
CA LEU A 96 -1.89 2.32 0.65
C LEU A 96 -2.21 2.45 2.13
N THR A 97 -3.39 2.00 2.51
CA THR A 97 -3.84 1.90 3.89
C THR A 97 -4.41 0.51 4.13
N GLN A 98 -4.18 -0.05 5.31
CA GLN A 98 -4.72 -1.34 5.70
C GLN A 98 -5.14 -1.25 7.15
N MET A 99 -6.30 -1.82 7.46
CA MET A 99 -6.73 -2.05 8.84
C MET A 99 -6.66 -3.54 9.13
N SER A 100 -6.11 -3.91 10.28
CA SER A 100 -6.06 -5.30 10.73
C SER A 100 -6.52 -5.43 12.19
N VAL A 101 -7.18 -6.56 12.47
CA VAL A 101 -7.57 -6.97 13.82
C VAL A 101 -6.87 -8.29 14.11
N GLY A 102 -6.05 -8.36 15.16
CA GLY A 102 -5.33 -9.59 15.52
C GLY A 102 -3.99 -9.34 16.21
N PHE A 103 -3.37 -10.43 16.70
CA PHE A 103 -2.09 -10.47 17.41
C PHE A 103 -0.89 -10.22 16.47
N GLN A 104 -0.93 -9.14 15.70
CA GLN A 104 0.23 -8.65 14.96
C GLN A 104 1.00 -7.70 15.87
N ALA A 105 1.52 -8.24 16.98
CA ALA A 105 2.34 -7.49 17.91
C ALA A 105 3.71 -7.23 17.28
N GLY A 106 3.93 -6.01 16.78
CA GLY A 106 5.24 -5.63 16.25
C GLY A 106 5.17 -4.45 15.28
N LEU A 107 6.35 -4.03 14.86
CA LEU A 107 6.56 -3.05 13.80
C LEU A 107 7.32 -3.76 12.67
N GLN A 108 6.75 -3.74 11.48
CA GLN A 108 7.26 -4.41 10.30
C GLN A 108 7.35 -3.40 9.15
N ASP A 109 8.47 -3.40 8.44
CA ASP A 109 8.61 -2.65 7.20
C ASP A 109 8.78 -3.65 6.05
N TYR A 110 8.06 -3.45 4.96
CA TYR A 110 8.21 -4.23 3.75
C TYR A 110 8.07 -3.35 2.50
N SER A 111 8.54 -3.85 1.36
CA SER A 111 8.25 -3.24 0.05
C SER A 111 7.32 -4.14 -0.73
N GLN A 112 6.51 -3.54 -1.60
CA GLN A 112 5.49 -4.24 -2.38
C GLN A 112 5.53 -3.80 -3.84
N LEU A 113 5.48 -4.77 -4.75
CA LEU A 113 5.33 -4.55 -6.18
C LEU A 113 3.99 -5.13 -6.62
N ILE A 114 3.17 -4.32 -7.26
CA ILE A 114 1.89 -4.73 -7.85
C ILE A 114 2.01 -4.57 -9.36
N VAL A 115 1.80 -5.64 -10.11
CA VAL A 115 1.86 -5.64 -11.58
C VAL A 115 0.47 -5.90 -12.14
N PHE A 116 0.07 -5.08 -13.11
CA PHE A 116 -1.21 -5.18 -13.79
C PHE A 116 -0.97 -5.78 -15.17
N GLU A 117 -1.60 -6.92 -15.46
CA GLU A 117 -1.40 -7.68 -16.69
C GLU A 117 -1.83 -6.88 -17.92
N ASN A 118 -2.97 -6.19 -17.82
CA ASN A 118 -3.66 -5.58 -18.95
C ASN A 118 -4.30 -4.23 -18.57
N GLN A 119 -4.78 -3.51 -19.58
CA GLN A 119 -5.42 -2.21 -19.40
C GLN A 119 -6.65 -2.29 -18.46
N PRO A 120 -7.58 -3.26 -18.58
CA PRO A 120 -8.69 -3.38 -17.65
C PRO A 120 -8.26 -3.47 -16.17
N ALA A 121 -7.23 -4.26 -15.85
CA ALA A 121 -6.71 -4.36 -14.49
C ALA A 121 -6.14 -3.02 -14.00
N MET A 122 -5.39 -2.32 -14.84
CA MET A 122 -4.85 -0.99 -14.53
C MET A 122 -5.95 0.07 -14.36
N ASP A 123 -7.00 0.01 -15.16
CA ASP A 123 -8.11 0.96 -15.09
C ASP A 123 -8.95 0.73 -13.82
N ARG A 124 -9.18 -0.53 -13.42
CA ARG A 124 -9.79 -0.83 -12.10
C ARG A 124 -8.92 -0.33 -10.95
N PHE A 125 -7.59 -0.50 -11.04
CA PHE A 125 -6.67 0.05 -10.04
C PHE A 125 -6.84 1.56 -9.89
N LYS A 126 -6.80 2.30 -11.00
CA LYS A 126 -6.94 3.76 -11.00
C LYS A 126 -8.29 4.25 -10.48
N ARG A 127 -9.33 3.42 -10.54
CA ARG A 127 -10.67 3.68 -9.97
C ARG A 127 -10.86 3.16 -8.54
N ASN A 128 -9.82 2.58 -7.93
CA ASN A 128 -9.87 1.95 -6.61
C ASN A 128 -10.88 0.78 -6.55
N GLU A 129 -11.03 0.04 -7.65
CA GLU A 129 -11.97 -1.09 -7.80
C GLU A 129 -11.29 -2.46 -7.68
N ILE A 130 -10.05 -2.52 -7.19
CA ILE A 130 -9.36 -3.78 -6.93
C ILE A 130 -9.52 -4.16 -5.47
N ASP A 131 -10.10 -5.34 -5.23
CA ASP A 131 -10.11 -5.96 -3.92
C ASP A 131 -8.84 -6.81 -3.72
N PHE A 132 -7.84 -6.20 -3.08
CA PHE A 132 -6.59 -6.87 -2.72
C PHE A 132 -6.75 -7.86 -1.56
N GLY A 133 -7.88 -7.83 -0.83
CA GLY A 133 -8.13 -8.72 0.29
C GLY A 133 -8.86 -10.01 -0.07
N ALA A 134 -9.69 -9.99 -1.10
CA ALA A 134 -10.46 -11.16 -1.54
C ALA A 134 -9.73 -12.03 -2.57
N ASN A 135 -8.97 -11.42 -3.50
CA ASN A 135 -8.48 -12.13 -4.70
C ASN A 135 -6.96 -12.01 -4.91
N ALA A 136 -6.25 -11.15 -4.18
CA ALA A 136 -4.80 -11.03 -4.34
C ALA A 136 -4.05 -11.87 -3.29
N SER A 137 -3.26 -12.83 -3.77
CA SER A 137 -2.25 -13.52 -2.95
C SER A 137 -0.88 -12.89 -3.20
N ALA A 138 -0.18 -12.49 -2.13
CA ALA A 138 1.19 -12.00 -2.25
C ALA A 138 2.18 -13.17 -2.38
N VAL A 139 3.11 -13.07 -3.34
CA VAL A 139 4.28 -13.95 -3.43
C VAL A 139 5.46 -13.25 -2.77
N TYR A 140 6.22 -13.97 -1.95
CA TYR A 140 7.47 -13.42 -1.40
C TYR A 140 8.48 -13.15 -2.52
N ALA A 141 9.10 -11.98 -2.46
CA ALA A 141 10.11 -11.58 -3.42
C ALA A 141 11.45 -12.29 -3.12
N ASP A 142 11.60 -13.49 -3.66
CA ASP A 142 12.80 -14.32 -3.59
C ASP A 142 13.31 -14.67 -5.00
N LYS A 143 14.51 -15.26 -5.07
CA LYS A 143 15.11 -15.71 -6.34
C LYS A 143 14.18 -16.70 -7.04
N GLY A 144 13.78 -16.38 -8.28
CA GLY A 144 12.89 -17.20 -9.10
C GLY A 144 11.40 -16.94 -8.87
N ALA A 145 11.01 -16.12 -7.88
CA ALA A 145 9.61 -15.86 -7.58
C ALA A 145 8.88 -15.20 -8.76
N ALA A 146 9.56 -14.30 -9.49
CA ALA A 146 8.99 -13.66 -10.67
C ALA A 146 8.69 -14.63 -11.82
N MET A 147 9.44 -15.74 -11.93
CA MET A 147 9.22 -16.73 -12.99
C MET A 147 7.97 -17.59 -12.75
N GLY A 148 7.65 -17.87 -11.48
CA GLY A 148 6.50 -18.67 -11.08
C GLY A 148 5.24 -17.85 -10.80
N ALA A 149 5.32 -16.52 -10.88
CA ALA A 149 4.22 -15.65 -10.55
C ALA A 149 3.06 -15.76 -11.55
N GLN A 150 1.84 -15.84 -11.01
CA GLN A 150 0.62 -15.87 -11.79
C GLN A 150 -0.17 -14.58 -11.55
N PHE A 151 -0.87 -14.13 -12.59
CA PHE A 151 -1.86 -13.08 -12.45
C PHE A 151 -3.18 -13.70 -11.98
N VAL A 152 -3.71 -13.18 -10.88
CA VAL A 152 -5.07 -13.48 -10.41
C VAL A 152 -5.91 -12.25 -10.70
N ASP A 153 -6.99 -12.42 -11.48
CA ASP A 153 -7.80 -11.33 -12.01
C ASP A 153 -6.99 -10.22 -12.71
N GLY A 154 -5.87 -10.57 -13.35
CA GLY A 154 -4.98 -9.62 -14.02
C GLY A 154 -4.05 -8.84 -13.09
N VAL A 155 -3.89 -9.27 -11.84
CA VAL A 155 -3.01 -8.64 -10.83
C VAL A 155 -2.03 -9.67 -10.28
N ALA A 156 -0.75 -9.30 -10.19
CA ALA A 156 0.28 -10.05 -9.48
C ALA A 156 0.90 -9.16 -8.40
N VAL A 157 1.02 -9.68 -7.18
CA VAL A 157 1.55 -8.92 -6.04
C VAL A 157 2.77 -9.64 -5.46
N PHE A 158 3.84 -8.89 -5.28
CA PHE A 158 5.07 -9.36 -4.64
C PHE A 158 5.36 -8.54 -3.40
N VAL A 159 5.91 -9.19 -2.37
CA VAL A 159 6.28 -8.54 -1.11
C VAL A 159 7.70 -8.91 -0.71
N ARG A 160 8.53 -7.93 -0.37
CA ARG A 160 9.86 -8.13 0.19
C ARG A 160 9.94 -7.59 1.62
N PRO A 161 10.21 -8.42 2.64
CA PRO A 161 10.53 -7.94 3.97
C PRO A 161 11.74 -6.98 3.96
N ILE A 162 11.67 -5.90 4.75
CA ILE A 162 12.79 -4.97 4.98
C ILE A 162 13.23 -5.06 6.44
N ARG A 163 12.29 -4.96 7.38
CA ARG A 163 12.54 -5.02 8.82
C ARG A 163 11.40 -5.73 9.54
N GLY A 164 11.72 -6.40 10.63
CA GLY A 164 10.77 -7.13 11.47
C GLY A 164 10.58 -8.57 11.00
N VAL A 165 10.09 -9.42 11.90
CA VAL A 165 9.78 -10.82 11.58
C VAL A 165 8.41 -10.86 10.94
N MET A 166 8.34 -11.09 9.63
CA MET A 166 7.09 -11.23 8.88
C MET A 166 6.84 -12.71 8.62
N ALA A 167 5.92 -13.31 9.40
CA ALA A 167 5.55 -14.73 9.24
C ALA A 167 4.67 -14.95 7.99
N GLU A 168 3.80 -13.98 7.68
CA GLU A 168 2.89 -14.01 6.54
C GLU A 168 2.72 -12.62 5.92
N ALA A 169 2.70 -12.56 4.59
CA ALA A 169 2.37 -11.36 3.83
C ALA A 169 0.86 -11.36 3.50
N SER A 170 0.02 -11.04 4.50
CA SER A 170 -1.42 -10.91 4.28
C SER A 170 -1.78 -9.54 3.68
N LEU A 171 -2.45 -9.57 2.52
CA LEU A 171 -2.97 -8.39 1.80
C LEU A 171 -4.43 -8.04 2.19
N GLY A 172 -5.03 -8.83 3.10
CA GLY A 172 -6.40 -8.64 3.57
C GLY A 172 -6.66 -7.24 4.12
N GLY A 173 -7.73 -6.58 3.65
CA GLY A 173 -8.16 -5.27 4.13
C GLY A 173 -7.29 -4.10 3.65
N GLN A 174 -6.43 -4.31 2.66
CA GLN A 174 -5.62 -3.27 2.03
C GLN A 174 -6.45 -2.48 1.02
N GLN A 175 -6.55 -1.17 1.22
CA GLN A 175 -7.09 -0.22 0.27
C GLN A 175 -5.93 0.56 -0.37
N ILE A 176 -6.01 0.74 -1.68
CA ILE A 176 -5.02 1.52 -2.42
C ILE A 176 -5.75 2.60 -3.21
N THR A 177 -5.32 3.84 -3.03
CA THR A 177 -5.89 5.02 -3.66
C THR A 177 -4.90 5.60 -4.66
N TYR A 178 -5.25 5.60 -5.94
CA TYR A 178 -4.44 6.24 -6.98
C TYR A 178 -4.46 7.77 -6.88
N LEU A 179 -3.29 8.39 -7.02
CA LEU A 179 -3.08 9.83 -6.99
C LEU A 179 -2.38 10.27 -8.29
N PRO A 180 -3.08 10.89 -9.25
CA PRO A 180 -2.46 11.34 -10.50
C PRO A 180 -1.41 12.44 -10.24
N LYS A 181 -0.36 12.47 -11.08
CA LYS A 181 0.71 13.48 -11.03
C LYS A 181 0.27 14.83 -11.59
#